data_AF-A0A8T5MEF8-F1
#
_entry.id   AF-A0A8T5MEF8-F1
#
_cell.length_a   1.000
_cell.length_b   1.000
_cell.length_c   1.000
_cell.angle_alpha   90.00
_cell.angle_beta   90.00
_cell.angle_gamma   90.00
#
_symmetry.space_group_name_H-M   'P 1'
#
loop_
_entity.id
_entity.type
_entity.pdbx_description
1 polymer ?
#
loop_
_entity_poly.entity_id
_entity_poly.type
_entity_poly.pdbx_seq_one_letter_code
_entity_poly.pdbx_strand_id
1 'polypeptide(L)'
;MSSYEDLISSLVKKFMTVVKKETIIDAANSIAGLQVSDGGDVTSLGRDGAEVFDELYQKYKAMGGGVAKIFAKQAIKPIIETNPGLSIPDELR
;
A
#
# COMPACT_ATOMS: atom_id res chain seq x y z
N MET A 1 6.37 14.34 -4.22
CA MET A 1 5.78 12.99 -4.30
C MET A 1 4.39 13.10 -3.74
N SER A 2 3.42 12.57 -4.46
CA SER A 2 2.01 12.61 -4.09
C SER A 2 1.84 11.77 -2.83
N SER A 3 1.09 12.23 -1.84
CA SER A 3 1.01 11.53 -0.54
C SER A 3 0.54 10.08 -0.65
N TYR A 4 -0.15 9.70 -1.74
CA TYR A 4 -0.50 8.31 -2.05
C TYR A 4 0.67 7.44 -2.53
N GLU A 5 1.64 7.98 -3.26
CA GLU A 5 2.84 7.24 -3.66
C GLU A 5 3.63 6.82 -2.43
N ASP A 6 3.78 7.73 -1.46
CA ASP A 6 4.43 7.46 -0.17
C ASP A 6 3.62 6.45 0.64
N LEU A 7 2.29 6.58 0.64
CA LEU A 7 1.39 5.72 1.40
C LEU A 7 1.39 4.29 0.85
N ILE A 8 1.33 4.14 -0.47
CA ILE A 8 1.46 2.86 -1.18
C ILE A 8 2.85 2.27 -0.96
N SER A 9 3.92 3.05 -1.14
CA SER A 9 5.30 2.57 -0.94
C SER A 9 5.53 2.08 0.49
N SER A 10 5.03 2.82 1.48
CA SER A 10 5.13 2.41 2.89
C SER A 10 4.38 1.11 3.16
N LEU A 11 3.17 0.96 2.60
CA LEU A 11 2.40 -0.28 2.71
C LEU A 11 3.17 -1.46 2.09
N VAL A 12 3.65 -1.31 0.85
CA VAL A 12 4.41 -2.37 0.16
C VAL A 12 5.62 -2.78 0.99
N LYS A 13 6.46 -1.82 1.40
CA LYS A 13 7.66 -2.07 2.19
C LYS A 13 7.34 -2.79 3.50
N LYS A 14 6.26 -2.43 4.18
CA LYS A 14 5.86 -3.10 5.41
C LYS A 14 5.45 -4.56 5.16
N PHE A 15 4.74 -4.85 4.07
CA PHE A 15 4.35 -6.22 3.76
C PHE A 15 5.53 -7.07 3.29
N MET A 16 6.53 -6.49 2.63
CA MET A 16 7.79 -7.17 2.29
C MET A 16 8.57 -7.66 3.52
N THR A 17 8.36 -7.08 4.71
CA THR A 17 9.02 -7.57 5.94
C THR A 17 8.37 -8.82 6.52
N VAL A 18 7.17 -9.19 6.06
CA VAL A 18 6.35 -10.25 6.64
C VAL A 18 6.08 -11.36 5.63
N VAL A 19 5.86 -11.00 4.38
CA VAL A 19 5.59 -11.89 3.25
C VAL A 19 6.79 -11.83 2.31
N LYS A 20 7.02 -12.92 1.56
CA LYS A 20 8.09 -12.97 0.55
C LYS A 20 7.99 -11.77 -0.39
N LYS A 21 9.12 -11.06 -0.52
CA LYS A 21 9.27 -9.84 -1.33
C LYS A 21 8.66 -9.99 -2.72
N GLU A 22 9.01 -11.05 -3.44
CA GLU A 22 8.56 -11.30 -4.82
C GLU A 22 7.03 -11.36 -4.89
N THR A 23 6.39 -12.09 -3.98
CA THR A 23 4.93 -12.19 -3.90
C THR A 23 4.25 -10.83 -3.70
N ILE A 24 4.84 -9.97 -2.86
CA ILE A 24 4.30 -8.64 -2.55
C ILE A 24 4.44 -7.68 -3.74
N ILE A 25 5.58 -7.72 -4.42
CA ILE A 25 5.85 -6.91 -5.61
C ILE A 25 4.99 -7.38 -6.78
N ASP A 26 4.91 -8.68 -7.03
CA ASP A 26 4.06 -9.26 -8.08
C ASP A 26 2.59 -8.90 -7.83
N ALA A 27 2.15 -8.97 -6.56
CA ALA A 27 0.81 -8.59 -6.20
C ALA A 27 0.54 -7.10 -6.47
N ALA A 28 1.48 -6.20 -6.17
CA ALA A 28 1.35 -4.78 -6.43
C ALA A 28 1.38 -4.46 -7.94
N ASN A 29 2.33 -5.03 -8.68
CA ASN A 29 2.47 -4.81 -10.13
C ASN A 29 1.34 -5.42 -10.96
N SER A 30 0.53 -6.30 -10.38
CA SER A 30 -0.69 -6.77 -11.03
C SER A 30 -1.84 -5.76 -10.98
N ILE A 31 -1.74 -4.69 -10.18
CA ILE A 31 -2.78 -3.66 -10.11
C ILE A 31 -2.60 -2.73 -11.30
N ALA A 32 -3.65 -2.59 -12.09
CA ALA A 32 -3.61 -1.75 -13.28
C ALA A 32 -3.25 -0.31 -12.90
N GLY A 33 -2.25 0.27 -13.55
CA GLY A 33 -1.80 1.63 -13.29
C GLY A 33 -0.88 1.79 -12.07
N LEU A 34 -0.45 0.71 -11.42
CA LEU A 34 0.58 0.74 -10.37
C LEU A 34 1.85 0.04 -10.85
N GLN A 35 2.99 0.72 -10.73
CA GLN A 35 4.31 0.09 -10.84
C GLN A 35 5.13 0.34 -9.59
N VAL A 36 5.76 -0.72 -9.11
CA VAL A 36 6.60 -0.70 -7.92
C VAL A 36 7.93 -1.35 -8.23
N SER A 37 8.99 -0.68 -7.77
CA SER A 37 10.36 -1.17 -7.88
C SER A 37 10.64 -2.35 -6.94
N ASP A 38 11.78 -3.00 -7.15
CA ASP A 38 12.33 -4.00 -6.24
C ASP A 38 12.55 -3.48 -4.80
N GLY A 39 12.62 -2.17 -4.59
CA GLY A 39 12.72 -1.57 -3.25
C GLY A 39 11.40 -1.45 -2.52
N GLY A 40 10.27 -1.71 -3.20
CA GLY A 40 8.94 -1.39 -2.68
C GLY A 40 8.56 0.09 -2.88
N ASP A 41 9.29 0.84 -3.69
CA ASP A 41 8.98 2.23 -4.04
C ASP A 41 8.11 2.30 -5.30
N VAL A 42 7.04 3.11 -5.26
CA VAL A 42 6.19 3.39 -6.41
C VAL A 42 7.01 4.14 -7.47
N THR A 43 7.07 3.58 -8.67
CA THR A 43 7.75 4.18 -9.84
C THR A 43 6.79 4.77 -10.85
N SER A 44 5.52 4.33 -10.82
CA SER A 44 4.47 4.89 -11.65
C SER A 44 3.10 4.70 -11.01
N LEU A 45 2.27 5.75 -11.05
CA LEU A 45 0.88 5.74 -10.61
C LEU A 45 0.02 6.43 -11.68
N GLY A 46 -0.64 5.63 -12.52
CA GLY A 46 -1.42 6.08 -13.68
C GLY A 46 -2.92 6.23 -13.43
N ARG A 47 -3.37 5.98 -12.19
CA ARG A 47 -4.78 6.05 -11.76
C ARG A 47 -4.89 6.88 -10.48
N ASP A 48 -6.14 7.11 -10.04
CA ASP A 48 -6.40 7.73 -8.75
C ASP A 48 -5.70 6.95 -7.60
N GLY A 49 -4.97 7.67 -6.76
CA GLY A 49 -4.16 7.06 -5.71
C GLY A 49 -4.98 6.42 -4.58
N ALA A 50 -6.19 6.92 -4.32
CA ALA A 50 -7.07 6.34 -3.31
C ALA A 50 -7.63 4.99 -3.78
N GLU A 51 -8.07 4.92 -5.04
CA GLU A 51 -8.53 3.67 -5.65
C GLU A 51 -7.43 2.61 -5.68
N VAL A 52 -6.23 2.99 -6.13
CA VAL A 52 -5.08 2.06 -6.20
C VAL A 52 -4.68 1.60 -4.81
N PHE A 53 -4.69 2.49 -3.82
CA PHE A 53 -4.38 2.14 -2.44
C PHE A 53 -5.40 1.16 -1.86
N ASP A 54 -6.70 1.40 -2.05
CA ASP A 54 -7.74 0.48 -1.57
C ASP A 54 -7.62 -0.89 -2.26
N GLU A 55 -7.47 -0.93 -3.58
CA GLU A 55 -7.28 -2.18 -4.33
C GLU A 55 -6.07 -2.97 -3.82
N LEU A 56 -4.95 -2.28 -3.59
CA LEU A 56 -3.73 -2.89 -3.04
C LEU A 56 -3.94 -3.42 -1.63
N TYR A 57 -4.59 -2.64 -0.78
CA TYR A 57 -4.88 -3.04 0.58
C TYR A 57 -5.80 -4.27 0.62
N GLN A 58 -6.88 -4.30 -0.17
CA GLN A 58 -7.78 -5.45 -0.24
C GLN A 58 -7.03 -6.70 -0.69
N LYS A 59 -6.13 -6.56 -1.68
CA LYS A 59 -5.32 -7.68 -2.16
C LYS A 59 -4.37 -8.20 -1.08
N TYR A 60 -3.73 -7.31 -0.34
CA TYR A 60 -2.83 -7.67 0.77
C TYR A 60 -3.58 -8.25 1.96
N LYS A 61 -4.80 -7.77 2.22
CA LYS A 61 -5.72 -8.31 3.21
C LYS A 61 -6.16 -9.72 2.86
N ALA A 62 -6.44 -10.01 1.59
CA ALA A 62 -6.75 -11.37 1.14
C ALA A 62 -5.58 -12.34 1.35
N MET A 63 -4.33 -11.87 1.28
CA MET A 63 -3.14 -12.68 1.54
C MET A 63 -2.83 -12.86 3.03
N GLY A 64 -2.95 -11.79 3.83
CA GLY A 64 -2.51 -11.75 5.23
C GLY A 64 -3.62 -11.85 6.28
N GLY A 65 -4.88 -11.89 5.88
CA GLY A 65 -6.04 -11.94 6.78
C GLY A 65 -6.07 -10.77 7.78
N GLY A 66 -6.43 -11.06 9.03
CA GLY A 66 -6.54 -10.03 10.09
C GLY A 66 -5.21 -9.34 10.44
N VAL A 67 -4.07 -9.96 10.14
CA VAL A 67 -2.75 -9.40 10.45
C VAL A 67 -2.37 -8.28 9.45
N ALA A 68 -2.87 -8.38 8.22
CA ALA A 68 -2.68 -7.36 7.19
C ALA A 68 -3.16 -5.98 7.65
N LYS A 69 -4.29 -5.92 8.37
CA LYS A 69 -4.83 -4.69 8.95
C LYS A 69 -3.86 -4.03 9.93
N ILE A 70 -3.26 -4.81 10.84
CA ILE A 70 -2.33 -4.29 11.85
C ILE A 70 -1.10 -3.69 11.17
N PHE A 71 -0.54 -4.41 10.19
CA PHE A 71 0.62 -3.94 9.45
C PHE A 71 0.32 -2.72 8.58
N ALA A 72 -0.82 -2.70 7.90
CA ALA A 72 -1.25 -1.55 7.13
C ALA A 72 -1.37 -0.29 8.01
N LYS A 73 -2.05 -0.39 9.16
CA LYS A 73 -2.14 0.72 10.13
C LYS A 73 -0.77 1.21 10.57
N GLN A 74 0.15 0.31 10.92
CA GLN A 74 1.50 0.69 11.31
C GLN A 74 2.28 1.39 10.19
N ALA A 75 2.11 0.94 8.94
CA ALA A 75 2.82 1.50 7.79
C ALA A 75 2.36 2.92 7.44
N ILE A 76 1.05 3.16 7.48
CA ILE A 76 0.47 4.41 6.97
C ILE A 76 0.30 5.47 8.06
N LYS A 77 0.33 5.10 9.35
CA LYS A 77 0.16 6.02 10.49
C LYS A 77 0.95 7.34 10.37
N PRO A 78 2.29 7.33 10.16
CA PRO A 78 3.04 8.59 10.09
C PRO A 78 2.65 9.46 8.89
N ILE A 79 2.11 8.85 7.84
CA ILE A 79 1.73 9.53 6.59
C ILE A 79 0.35 10.16 6.74
N ILE A 80 -0.60 9.47 7.37
CA ILE A 80 -1.96 10.02 7.60
C ILE A 80 -1.98 11.09 8.69
N GLU A 81 -1.07 11.00 9.68
CA GLU A 81 -0.89 12.05 10.70
C GLU A 81 -0.41 13.37 10.08
N THR A 82 0.38 13.29 9.01
CA THR A 82 0.90 14.45 8.27
C THR A 82 0.00 14.85 7.09
N ASN A 83 -0.93 13.98 6.68
CA ASN A 83 -1.82 14.18 5.54
C ASN A 83 -3.26 13.73 5.88
N PRO A 84 -3.97 14.44 6.77
CA PRO A 84 -5.31 14.03 7.24
C PRO A 84 -6.39 14.06 6.14
N GLY A 85 -6.12 14.69 5.00
CA GLY A 85 -7.03 14.74 3.85
C GLY A 85 -7.02 13.50 2.96
N LEU A 86 -6.18 12.50 3.24
CA LEU A 86 -6.13 11.28 2.43
C LEU A 86 -7.35 10.40 2.69
N SER A 87 -7.95 9.95 1.59
CA SER A 87 -9.01 8.96 1.61
C SER A 87 -8.37 7.58 1.79
N ILE A 88 -8.64 6.97 2.94
CA ILE A 88 -8.22 5.61 3.26
C ILE A 88 -9.44 4.79 3.68
N PRO A 89 -9.40 3.46 3.55
CA PRO A 89 -10.46 2.59 4.04
C PRO A 89 -10.76 2.85 5.52
N ASP A 90 -12.04 2.92 5.89
CA ASP A 90 -12.46 3.23 7.27
C ASP A 90 -11.88 2.26 8.31
N GLU A 91 -11.63 1.02 7.92
CA GLU A 91 -11.00 0.05 8.81
C GLU A 91 -9.55 0.39 9.16
N LEU A 92 -8.89 1.20 8.34
CA LEU A 92 -7.51 1.66 8.50
C LEU A 92 -7.39 3.04 9.18
N ARG A 93 -8.49 3.78 9.31
CA ARG A 93 -8.58 4.93 10.23
C ARG A 93 -8.39 4.46 11.68
#